data_AF-A0A7Y0FIJ2-F1
#
_entry.id   AF-A0A7Y0FIJ2-F1
#
_cell.length_a   1.000
_cell.length_b   1.000
_cell.length_c   1.000
_cell.angle_alpha   90.00
_cell.angle_beta   90.00
_cell.angle_gamma   90.00
#
_symmetry.space_group_name_H-M   'P 1'
#
loop_
_entity.id
_entity.type
_entity.pdbx_description
1 polymer ?
#
loop_
_entity_poly.entity_id
_entity_poly.type
_entity_poly.pdbx_seq_one_letter_code
_entity_poly.pdbx_strand_id
1 'polypeptide(L)'
;MISKYRKQFNQEFSQEKYAQLKEYLKQKSGLEPAFRISESPLFLTKDFETKLTGASNSIINQIKNLSPDVLQRAVPDNCRVPNDTDKPHFFTIDFGICKNKNGEIEPQLIELQAFPSLYAFQRVFEDAFCEIYPFLSELRNTISPEAFKNQLNDLIVGNENPENVILLEIYPEKQKTAIDFILTEKLLGIKTVCLTKVKKNGRKLYYENEGQLTEIKRIYNRVIFDELDRIPDLKTEFDFREDIDVKWITHPNWFFKISKFLLPLLQHQFVPKSYFLHEFPETEDLKNFVLKPLFSFAGSGVNLNPTKEITDTIEDKQNYILQRKVEYAPIFEDINGDFSKAEIRLLYIWPENSDRPVLMENLARMTKAAMVNVDFNKKDAIWIGSSNAFFAEE
;
A
#
# COMPACT_ATOMS: atom_id res chain seq x y z
N MET A 1 21.17 -0.20 8.51
CA MET A 1 20.46 0.47 9.62
C MET A 1 21.45 1.41 10.27
N ILE A 2 21.06 2.66 10.53
CA ILE A 2 21.99 3.67 11.06
C ILE A 2 22.09 3.51 12.59
N SER A 3 23.28 3.09 13.06
CA SER A 3 23.48 2.73 14.48
C SER A 3 23.26 3.90 15.43
N LYS A 4 23.68 5.12 15.05
CA LYS A 4 23.50 6.34 15.85
C LYS A 4 22.04 6.56 16.23
N TYR A 5 21.16 6.67 15.24
CA TYR A 5 19.74 6.92 15.46
C TYR A 5 19.03 5.75 16.14
N ARG A 6 19.44 4.51 15.85
CA ARG A 6 18.88 3.34 16.53
C ARG A 6 19.19 3.34 18.02
N LYS A 7 20.45 3.55 18.40
CA LYS A 7 20.86 3.64 19.80
C LYS A 7 20.16 4.80 20.51
N GLN A 8 20.11 5.96 19.89
CA GLN A 8 19.42 7.12 20.45
C GLN A 8 17.93 6.83 20.69
N PHE A 9 17.22 6.31 19.68
CA PHE A 9 15.81 5.97 19.82
C PHE A 9 15.58 4.95 20.95
N ASN A 10 16.40 3.90 21.02
CA ASN A 10 16.28 2.87 22.05
C ASN A 10 16.49 3.42 23.46
N GLN A 11 17.46 4.33 23.63
CA GLN A 11 17.73 5.00 24.91
C GLN A 11 16.58 5.93 25.32
N GLU A 12 15.96 6.60 24.34
CA GLU A 12 14.89 7.56 24.56
C GLU A 12 13.50 6.93 24.64
N PHE A 13 13.34 5.68 24.24
CA PHE A 13 12.05 4.99 24.19
C PHE A 13 11.47 4.75 25.59
N SER A 14 10.18 4.99 25.73
CA SER A 14 9.41 4.61 26.91
C SER A 14 7.97 4.26 26.53
N GLN A 15 7.30 3.48 27.38
CA GLN A 15 5.87 3.20 27.20
C GLN A 15 5.01 4.47 27.26
N GLU A 16 5.45 5.49 28.00
CA GLU A 16 4.81 6.80 28.05
C GLU A 16 4.87 7.51 26.69
N LYS A 17 6.05 7.56 26.06
CA LYS A 17 6.19 8.14 24.71
C LYS A 17 5.37 7.38 23.68
N TYR A 18 5.28 6.06 23.79
CA TYR A 18 4.39 5.27 22.93
C TYR A 18 2.90 5.58 23.17
N ALA A 19 2.49 5.80 24.42
CA ALA A 19 1.13 6.24 24.73
C ALA A 19 0.86 7.64 24.15
N GLN A 20 1.81 8.57 24.25
CA GLN A 20 1.72 9.91 23.66
C GLN A 20 1.60 9.86 22.14
N LEU A 21 2.35 8.97 21.47
CA LEU A 21 2.25 8.75 20.02
C LEU A 21 0.83 8.32 19.61
N LYS A 22 0.23 7.35 20.31
CA LYS A 22 -1.15 6.91 20.04
C LYS A 22 -2.17 8.00 20.32
N GLU A 23 -1.99 8.72 21.43
CA GLU A 23 -2.86 9.84 21.80
C GLU A 23 -2.78 10.97 20.75
N TYR A 24 -1.60 11.26 20.20
CA TYR A 24 -1.46 12.22 19.09
C TYR A 24 -2.29 11.81 17.88
N LEU A 25 -2.18 10.54 17.44
CA LEU A 25 -2.97 10.01 16.32
C LEU A 25 -4.48 10.09 16.59
N LYS A 26 -4.89 9.79 17.82
CA LYS A 26 -6.27 9.91 18.27
C LYS A 26 -6.76 11.35 18.28
N GLN A 27 -5.97 12.30 18.75
CA GLN A 27 -6.34 13.72 18.73
C GLN A 27 -6.52 14.25 17.31
N LYS A 28 -5.65 13.83 16.39
CA LYS A 28 -5.72 14.24 14.97
C LYS A 28 -6.90 13.62 14.24
N SER A 29 -7.28 12.39 14.54
CA SER A 29 -8.32 11.66 13.81
C SER A 29 -9.67 11.57 14.52
N GLY A 30 -9.69 11.58 15.85
CA GLY A 30 -10.84 11.21 16.68
C GLY A 30 -10.97 9.70 16.92
N LEU A 31 -10.08 8.87 16.38
CA LEU A 31 -10.11 7.40 16.51
C LEU A 31 -8.78 6.84 17.02
N GLU A 32 -8.87 5.74 17.77
CA GLU A 32 -7.71 4.88 18.02
C GLU A 32 -7.40 4.05 16.75
N PRO A 33 -6.12 3.86 16.38
CA PRO A 33 -5.77 2.98 15.28
C PRO A 33 -6.25 1.54 15.52
N ALA A 34 -7.02 0.99 14.58
CA ALA A 34 -7.53 -0.39 14.65
C ALA A 34 -6.55 -1.46 14.11
N PHE A 35 -5.30 -1.07 13.88
CA PHE A 35 -4.20 -1.95 13.49
C PHE A 35 -2.97 -1.66 14.35
N ARG A 36 -2.07 -2.65 14.45
CA ARG A 36 -0.86 -2.52 15.27
C ARG A 36 0.05 -1.43 14.70
N ILE A 37 0.29 -0.40 15.50
CA ILE A 37 1.30 0.62 15.26
C ILE A 37 2.59 0.20 15.95
N SER A 38 3.68 0.14 15.20
CA SER A 38 5.03 -0.08 15.73
C SER A 38 5.42 1.09 16.61
N GLU A 39 6.02 0.78 17.76
CA GLU A 39 6.54 1.79 18.66
C GLU A 39 7.71 2.56 18.05
N SER A 40 8.42 1.98 17.07
CA SER A 40 9.66 2.51 16.54
C SER A 40 9.60 2.74 15.03
N PRO A 41 10.17 3.86 14.54
CA PRO A 41 10.44 4.07 13.13
C PRO A 41 11.66 3.25 12.68
N LEU A 42 11.97 3.27 11.39
CA LEU A 42 13.18 2.67 10.82
C LEU A 42 14.21 3.77 10.51
N PHE A 43 15.50 3.46 10.66
CA PHE A 43 16.60 4.36 10.27
C PHE A 43 17.47 3.68 9.22
N LEU A 44 17.30 4.08 7.97
CA LEU A 44 17.95 3.52 6.79
C LEU A 44 18.91 4.53 6.18
N THR A 45 19.92 4.05 5.44
CA THR A 45 20.93 4.91 4.83
C THR A 45 20.40 5.57 3.54
N LYS A 46 20.96 6.72 3.16
CA LYS A 46 20.73 7.33 1.84
C LYS A 46 21.14 6.44 0.67
N ASP A 47 22.14 5.57 0.86
CA ASP A 47 22.46 4.51 -0.09
C ASP A 47 21.29 3.53 -0.30
N PHE A 48 20.63 3.10 0.79
CA PHE A 48 19.47 2.22 0.69
C PHE A 48 18.28 2.93 0.02
N GLU A 49 18.05 4.21 0.32
CA GLU A 49 17.06 5.04 -0.39
C GLU A 49 17.34 5.13 -1.89
N THR A 50 18.61 5.30 -2.27
CA THR A 50 19.04 5.34 -3.67
C THR A 50 18.79 4.01 -4.37
N LYS A 51 19.04 2.87 -3.70
CA LYS A 51 18.71 1.53 -4.23
C LYS A 51 17.20 1.36 -4.42
N LEU A 52 16.39 1.78 -3.45
CA LEU A 52 14.92 1.75 -3.52
C LEU A 52 14.40 2.58 -4.69
N THR A 53 14.77 3.86 -4.75
CA THR A 53 14.30 4.79 -5.78
C THR A 53 14.82 4.42 -7.17
N GLY A 54 16.04 3.92 -7.28
CA GLY A 54 16.61 3.37 -8.51
C GLY A 54 15.83 2.16 -9.02
N ALA A 55 15.53 1.19 -8.14
CA ALA A 55 14.71 0.02 -8.49
C ALA A 55 13.31 0.44 -8.94
N SER A 56 12.64 1.32 -8.17
CA SER A 56 11.32 1.84 -8.51
C SER A 56 11.33 2.52 -9.87
N ASN A 57 12.33 3.35 -10.16
CA ASN A 57 12.44 4.02 -11.46
C ASN A 57 12.59 3.03 -12.63
N SER A 58 13.36 1.97 -12.44
CA SER A 58 13.49 0.88 -13.43
C SER A 58 12.17 0.14 -13.64
N ILE A 59 11.46 -0.21 -12.56
CA ILE A 59 10.15 -0.87 -12.61
C ILE A 59 9.13 0.02 -13.33
N ILE A 60 9.06 1.31 -12.97
CA ILE A 60 8.15 2.27 -13.61
C ILE A 60 8.44 2.37 -15.10
N ASN A 61 9.71 2.43 -15.52
CA ASN A 61 10.07 2.46 -16.94
C ASN A 61 9.59 1.21 -17.69
N GLN A 62 9.77 0.03 -17.09
CA GLN A 62 9.31 -1.21 -17.69
C GLN A 62 7.79 -1.23 -17.85
N ILE A 63 7.04 -0.81 -16.81
CA ILE A 63 5.57 -0.75 -16.84
C ILE A 63 5.08 0.22 -17.91
N LYS A 64 5.69 1.41 -18.02
CA LYS A 64 5.34 2.40 -19.07
C LYS A 64 5.54 1.87 -20.49
N ASN A 65 6.49 0.95 -20.68
CA ASN A 65 6.80 0.37 -21.97
C ASN A 65 5.95 -0.86 -22.30
N LEU A 66 5.10 -1.34 -21.37
CA LEU A 66 4.15 -2.41 -21.66
C LEU A 66 3.03 -1.89 -22.56
N SER A 67 2.65 -2.70 -23.54
CA SER A 67 1.47 -2.41 -24.37
C SER A 67 0.19 -2.43 -23.53
N PRO A 68 -0.82 -1.59 -23.84
CA PRO A 68 -2.13 -1.63 -23.18
C PRO A 68 -2.76 -3.03 -23.14
N ASP A 69 -2.60 -3.85 -24.19
CA ASP A 69 -3.17 -5.20 -24.26
C ASP A 69 -2.63 -6.14 -23.16
N VAL A 70 -1.34 -6.03 -22.84
CA VAL A 70 -0.72 -6.81 -21.74
C VAL A 70 -1.33 -6.43 -20.41
N LEU A 71 -1.55 -5.14 -20.16
CA LEU A 71 -2.18 -4.67 -18.93
C LEU A 71 -3.66 -5.06 -18.88
N GLN A 72 -4.39 -4.99 -19.99
CA GLN A 72 -5.80 -5.38 -20.05
C GLN A 72 -6.03 -6.86 -19.73
N ARG A 73 -5.09 -7.75 -20.08
CA ARG A 73 -5.13 -9.17 -19.69
C ARG A 73 -5.13 -9.40 -18.18
N ALA A 74 -4.64 -8.45 -17.39
CA ALA A 74 -4.59 -8.58 -15.95
C ALA A 74 -5.98 -8.43 -15.30
N VAL A 75 -6.95 -7.81 -16.00
CA VAL A 75 -8.28 -7.49 -15.47
C VAL A 75 -9.23 -8.67 -15.73
N PRO A 76 -9.75 -9.35 -14.69
CA PRO A 76 -10.77 -10.38 -14.87
C PRO A 76 -12.03 -9.83 -15.53
N ASP A 77 -12.65 -10.61 -16.42
CA ASP A 77 -13.80 -10.13 -17.19
C ASP A 77 -15.00 -9.76 -16.32
N ASN A 78 -15.22 -10.47 -15.21
CA ASN A 78 -16.26 -10.16 -14.24
C ASN A 78 -15.98 -8.91 -13.38
N CYS A 79 -14.77 -8.35 -13.44
CA CYS A 79 -14.35 -7.15 -12.71
C CYS A 79 -14.08 -5.94 -13.62
N ARG A 80 -14.29 -6.06 -14.93
CA ARG A 80 -13.90 -5.05 -15.91
C ARG A 80 -14.83 -3.83 -15.85
N VAL A 81 -14.28 -2.69 -15.46
CA VAL A 81 -14.96 -1.39 -15.43
C VAL A 81 -14.73 -0.66 -16.78
N PRO A 82 -15.77 -0.08 -17.41
CA PRO A 82 -15.63 0.67 -18.67
C PRO A 82 -14.93 2.01 -18.48
N ASN A 83 -14.49 2.63 -19.59
CA ASN A 83 -13.86 3.96 -19.61
C ASN A 83 -12.58 4.06 -18.78
N ASP A 84 -11.68 3.10 -19.00
CA ASP A 84 -10.38 3.01 -18.36
C ASP A 84 -9.51 4.26 -18.55
N THR A 85 -8.52 4.45 -17.68
CA THR A 85 -7.54 5.54 -17.80
C THR A 85 -6.20 5.03 -18.34
N ASP A 86 -5.42 5.92 -18.95
CA ASP A 86 -4.12 5.58 -19.55
C ASP A 86 -3.05 5.19 -18.53
N LYS A 87 -3.18 5.68 -17.30
CA LYS A 87 -2.26 5.43 -16.17
C LYS A 87 -3.02 5.42 -14.84
N PRO A 88 -2.49 4.75 -13.80
CA PRO A 88 -3.08 4.83 -12.47
C PRO A 88 -2.83 6.20 -11.87
N HIS A 89 -3.63 6.61 -10.89
CA HIS A 89 -3.39 7.84 -10.11
C HIS A 89 -2.53 7.58 -8.89
N PHE A 90 -2.55 6.34 -8.40
CA PHE A 90 -1.80 5.89 -7.23
C PHE A 90 -1.05 4.63 -7.56
N PHE A 91 0.15 4.52 -6.99
CA PHE A 91 1.05 3.43 -7.28
C PHE A 91 1.91 3.18 -6.05
N THR A 92 1.97 1.93 -5.63
CA THR A 92 2.74 1.52 -4.46
C THR A 92 3.69 0.40 -4.84
N ILE A 93 4.90 0.43 -4.27
CA ILE A 93 5.88 -0.64 -4.44
C ILE A 93 6.38 -1.07 -3.07
N ASP A 94 6.31 -2.37 -2.81
CA ASP A 94 6.73 -2.98 -1.55
C ASP A 94 8.06 -3.69 -1.73
N PHE A 95 9.03 -3.29 -0.92
CA PHE A 95 10.33 -3.93 -0.84
C PHE A 95 10.54 -4.57 0.53
N GLY A 96 11.03 -5.80 0.54
CA GLY A 96 11.59 -6.41 1.74
C GLY A 96 12.99 -5.88 1.98
N ILE A 97 13.32 -5.58 3.24
CA ILE A 97 14.68 -5.23 3.63
C ILE A 97 15.43 -6.54 3.85
N CYS A 98 16.23 -6.91 2.86
CA CYS A 98 16.86 -8.23 2.77
C CYS A 98 18.37 -8.13 2.91
N LYS A 99 19.01 -9.28 3.11
CA LYS A 99 20.46 -9.41 2.98
C LYS A 99 20.79 -10.24 1.75
N ASN A 100 21.80 -9.81 1.02
CA ASN A 100 22.32 -10.57 -0.11
C ASN A 100 23.27 -11.68 0.35
N LYS A 101 23.83 -12.43 -0.61
CA LYS A 101 24.77 -13.52 -0.32
C LYS A 101 26.06 -13.07 0.38
N ASN A 102 26.44 -11.80 0.23
CA ASN A 102 27.60 -11.19 0.87
C ASN A 102 27.26 -10.60 2.25
N GLY A 103 26.00 -10.67 2.69
CA GLY A 103 25.53 -10.09 3.95
C GLY A 103 25.19 -8.60 3.86
N GLU A 104 25.28 -7.98 2.69
CA GLU A 104 24.94 -6.57 2.50
C GLU A 104 23.43 -6.38 2.46
N ILE A 105 22.96 -5.25 2.98
CA ILE A 105 21.53 -4.92 3.02
C ILE A 105 21.07 -4.35 1.68
N GLU A 106 20.03 -4.95 1.12
CA GLU A 106 19.45 -4.56 -0.17
C GLU A 106 17.92 -4.68 -0.17
N PRO A 107 17.22 -3.85 -0.97
CA PRO A 107 15.79 -4.01 -1.16
C PRO A 107 15.51 -5.19 -2.10
N GLN A 108 14.42 -5.92 -1.86
CA GLN A 108 13.92 -6.94 -2.78
C GLN A 108 12.42 -6.77 -2.99
N LEU A 109 11.98 -6.67 -4.24
CA LEU A 109 10.58 -6.44 -4.61
C LEU A 109 9.68 -7.60 -4.12
N ILE A 110 8.67 -7.27 -3.31
CA ILE A 110 7.70 -8.23 -2.77
C ILE A 110 6.39 -8.17 -3.54
N GLU A 111 5.88 -6.96 -3.75
CA GLU A 111 4.67 -6.69 -4.51
C GLU A 111 4.62 -5.23 -4.98
N LEU A 112 3.68 -4.95 -5.87
CA LEU A 112 3.35 -3.61 -6.35
C LEU A 112 1.84 -3.56 -6.54
N GLN A 113 1.25 -2.39 -6.30
CA GLN A 113 -0.20 -2.23 -6.32
C GLN A 113 -0.63 -0.80 -6.65
N ALA A 114 -1.61 -0.63 -7.52
CA ALA A 114 -2.29 0.66 -7.72
C ALA A 114 -3.52 0.76 -6.81
N PHE A 115 -3.28 0.97 -5.51
CA PHE A 115 -4.32 1.12 -4.51
C PHE A 115 -4.01 2.28 -3.55
N PRO A 116 -4.96 3.20 -3.31
CA PRO A 116 -4.63 4.45 -2.65
C PRO A 116 -4.91 4.43 -1.15
N SER A 117 -4.10 3.69 -0.39
CA SER A 117 -4.28 3.56 1.06
C SER A 117 -3.21 4.23 1.90
N LEU A 118 -3.64 4.88 3.00
CA LEU A 118 -2.79 5.33 4.12
C LEU A 118 -1.94 6.57 3.86
N TYR A 119 -2.17 7.33 2.78
CA TYR A 119 -1.37 8.53 2.47
C TYR A 119 -1.52 9.61 3.56
N ALA A 120 -2.76 9.98 3.91
CA ALA A 120 -3.02 10.99 4.94
C ALA A 120 -2.59 10.48 6.32
N PHE A 121 -2.85 9.20 6.61
CA PHE A 121 -2.38 8.57 7.84
C PHE A 121 -0.85 8.61 7.99
N GLN A 122 -0.09 8.22 6.96
CA GLN A 122 1.38 8.18 7.04
C GLN A 122 1.98 9.57 7.27
N ARG A 123 1.40 10.60 6.66
CA ARG A 123 1.83 11.98 6.90
C ARG A 123 1.68 12.39 8.35
N VAL A 124 0.50 12.14 8.93
CA VAL A 124 0.23 12.45 10.33
C VAL A 124 1.06 11.57 11.28
N PHE A 125 1.38 10.35 10.86
CA PHE A 125 2.19 9.44 11.65
C PHE A 125 3.68 9.83 11.69
N GLU A 126 4.23 10.34 10.59
CA GLU A 126 5.55 10.99 10.58
C GLU A 126 5.58 12.19 11.54
N ASP A 127 4.59 13.08 11.45
CA ASP A 127 4.49 14.25 12.33
C ASP A 127 4.45 13.84 13.81
N ALA A 128 3.73 12.77 14.14
CA ALA A 128 3.66 12.23 15.50
C ALA A 128 5.03 11.75 16.00
N PHE A 129 5.83 11.09 15.15
CA PHE A 129 7.18 10.69 15.53
C PHE A 129 8.08 11.91 15.78
N CYS A 130 8.07 12.90 14.89
CA CYS A 130 8.89 14.11 15.05
C CYS A 130 8.49 14.94 16.28
N GLU A 131 7.21 14.99 16.63
CA GLU A 131 6.73 15.68 17.83
C GLU A 131 7.27 15.02 19.12
N ILE A 132 7.20 13.69 19.20
CA ILE A 132 7.60 12.93 20.39
C ILE A 132 9.12 12.74 20.49
N TYR A 133 9.81 12.72 19.35
CA TYR A 133 11.26 12.59 19.26
C TYR A 133 11.83 13.72 18.39
N PRO A 134 12.12 14.90 18.96
CA PRO A 134 12.51 16.09 18.20
C PRO A 134 13.72 15.91 17.29
N PHE A 135 14.65 15.00 17.63
CA PHE A 135 15.82 14.69 16.80
C PHE A 135 15.46 14.11 15.42
N LEU A 136 14.23 13.60 15.24
CA LEU A 136 13.73 13.10 13.96
C LEU A 136 13.34 14.23 13.00
N SER A 137 13.19 15.46 13.48
CA SER A 137 12.77 16.59 12.62
C SER A 137 13.77 16.89 11.51
N GLU A 138 15.06 16.62 11.74
CA GLU A 138 16.12 16.75 10.72
C GLU A 138 16.04 15.68 9.63
N LEU A 139 15.35 14.57 9.91
CA LEU A 139 15.22 13.43 9.00
C LEU A 139 13.87 13.39 8.26
N ARG A 140 12.99 14.34 8.57
CA ARG A 140 11.62 14.42 8.03
C ARG A 140 11.64 14.47 6.50
N ASN A 141 10.61 13.91 5.90
CA ASN A 141 10.30 14.06 4.49
C ASN A 141 10.35 15.53 4.05
N THR A 142 10.98 15.77 2.90
CA THR A 142 11.23 17.10 2.35
C THR A 142 9.98 17.75 1.77
N ILE A 143 8.92 16.98 1.48
CA ILE A 143 7.65 17.53 1.00
C ILE A 143 7.00 18.31 2.14
N SER A 144 6.74 19.60 1.92
CA SER A 144 6.07 20.43 2.92
C SER A 144 4.60 20.00 3.11
N PRO A 145 3.98 20.24 4.28
CA PRO A 145 2.57 19.94 4.49
C PRO A 145 1.65 20.58 3.44
N GLU A 146 1.96 21.79 3.00
CA GLU A 146 1.23 22.50 1.95
C GLU A 146 1.40 21.83 0.59
N ALA A 147 2.64 21.49 0.19
CA ALA A 147 2.89 20.80 -1.07
C ALA A 147 2.23 19.41 -1.11
N PHE A 148 2.28 18.67 0.00
CA PHE A 148 1.60 17.39 0.16
C PHE A 148 0.09 17.52 -0.04
N LYS A 149 -0.53 18.48 0.65
CA LYS A 149 -1.96 18.78 0.52
C LYS A 149 -2.32 19.15 -0.92
N ASN A 150 -1.57 20.07 -1.53
CA ASN A 150 -1.87 20.56 -2.88
C ASN A 150 -1.76 19.43 -3.90
N GLN A 151 -0.71 18.60 -3.83
CA GLN A 151 -0.54 17.46 -4.74
C GLN A 151 -1.68 16.44 -4.64
N LEU A 152 -2.16 16.11 -3.42
CA LEU A 152 -3.32 15.24 -3.25
C LEU A 152 -4.62 15.91 -3.66
N ASN A 153 -4.79 17.21 -3.38
CA ASN A 153 -5.98 17.96 -3.78
C ASN A 153 -6.11 18.04 -5.30
N ASP A 154 -5.04 18.40 -6.01
CA ASP A 154 -5.01 18.48 -7.46
C ASP A 154 -5.36 17.12 -8.11
N LEU A 155 -4.86 16.02 -7.54
CA LEU A 155 -5.09 14.67 -8.05
C LEU A 155 -6.51 14.17 -7.74
N ILE A 156 -6.96 14.28 -6.48
CA ILE A 156 -8.21 13.69 -6.00
C ILE A 156 -9.40 14.60 -6.32
N VAL A 157 -9.31 15.87 -5.94
CA VAL A 157 -10.39 16.87 -6.07
C VAL A 157 -10.34 17.52 -7.45
N GLY A 158 -9.16 17.90 -7.93
CA GLY A 158 -8.98 18.65 -9.17
C GLY A 158 -9.77 19.97 -9.15
N ASN A 159 -10.49 20.26 -10.23
CA ASN A 159 -11.25 21.51 -10.37
C ASN A 159 -12.70 21.41 -9.87
N GLU A 160 -13.07 20.35 -9.13
CA GLU A 160 -14.42 20.18 -8.61
C GLU A 160 -14.59 20.80 -7.21
N ASN A 161 -15.84 21.10 -6.84
CA ASN A 161 -16.16 21.38 -5.44
C ASN A 161 -15.92 20.10 -4.61
N PRO A 162 -15.20 20.15 -3.47
CA PRO A 162 -15.03 18.99 -2.60
C PRO A 162 -16.32 18.24 -2.24
N GLU A 163 -17.47 18.92 -2.18
CA GLU A 163 -18.77 18.25 -1.95
C GLU A 163 -19.17 17.29 -3.08
N ASN A 164 -18.69 17.49 -4.31
CA ASN A 164 -18.94 16.59 -5.44
C ASN A 164 -17.88 15.49 -5.58
N VAL A 165 -16.97 15.38 -4.61
CA VAL A 165 -15.88 14.41 -4.59
C VAL A 165 -16.03 13.54 -3.35
N ILE A 166 -16.10 12.23 -3.53
CA ILE A 166 -16.27 11.29 -2.42
C ILE A 166 -15.09 10.34 -2.29
N LEU A 167 -14.75 9.94 -1.07
CA LEU A 167 -13.99 8.73 -0.79
C LEU A 167 -14.99 7.57 -0.70
N LEU A 168 -14.98 6.68 -1.69
CA LEU A 168 -15.91 5.55 -1.76
C LEU A 168 -15.29 4.31 -1.13
N GLU A 169 -16.00 3.71 -0.18
CA GLU A 169 -15.62 2.46 0.48
C GLU A 169 -16.86 1.61 0.80
N ILE A 170 -16.71 0.30 0.98
CA ILE A 170 -17.74 -0.57 1.53
C ILE A 170 -17.61 -0.65 3.06
N TYR A 171 -18.68 -0.25 3.76
CA TYR A 171 -18.73 -0.18 5.23
C TYR A 171 -17.48 0.50 5.85
N PRO A 172 -17.21 1.77 5.49
CA PRO A 172 -15.98 2.48 5.90
C PRO A 172 -15.73 2.43 7.41
N GLU A 173 -16.78 2.44 8.22
CA GLU A 173 -16.73 2.37 9.68
C GLU A 173 -16.18 1.04 10.23
N LYS A 174 -16.23 -0.03 9.44
CA LYS A 174 -15.73 -1.36 9.81
C LYS A 174 -14.28 -1.58 9.38
N GLN A 175 -13.74 -0.71 8.54
CA GLN A 175 -12.39 -0.88 7.99
C GLN A 175 -11.34 -0.60 9.07
N LYS A 176 -10.32 -1.47 9.18
CA LYS A 176 -9.18 -1.25 10.10
C LYS A 176 -8.48 0.08 9.80
N THR A 177 -8.55 0.55 8.55
CA THR A 177 -7.94 1.81 8.09
C THR A 177 -8.87 3.02 8.18
N ALA A 178 -10.00 2.96 8.90
CA ALA A 178 -10.96 4.06 9.02
C ALA A 178 -10.32 5.40 9.47
N ILE A 179 -9.24 5.34 10.25
CA ILE A 179 -8.45 6.50 10.65
C ILE A 179 -7.94 7.32 9.45
N ASP A 180 -7.53 6.66 8.36
CA ASP A 180 -7.03 7.31 7.13
C ASP A 180 -8.15 8.03 6.39
N PHE A 181 -9.38 7.52 6.43
CA PHE A 181 -10.54 8.17 5.82
C PHE A 181 -10.81 9.51 6.50
N ILE A 182 -10.87 9.53 7.83
CA ILE A 182 -11.11 10.76 8.58
C ILE A 182 -10.00 11.79 8.37
N LEU A 183 -8.75 11.33 8.36
CA LEU A 183 -7.61 12.22 8.08
C LEU A 183 -7.66 12.77 6.65
N THR A 184 -8.10 11.96 5.68
CA THR A 184 -8.28 12.40 4.29
C THR A 184 -9.41 13.44 4.17
N GLU A 185 -10.54 13.24 4.85
CA GLU A 185 -11.64 14.22 4.88
C GLU A 185 -11.16 15.56 5.46
N LYS A 186 -10.43 15.54 6.58
CA LYS A 186 -9.87 16.75 7.19
C LYS A 186 -8.86 17.45 6.27
N LEU A 187 -8.08 16.69 5.51
CA LEU A 187 -7.06 17.21 4.62
C LEU A 187 -7.66 17.87 3.37
N LEU A 188 -8.68 17.25 2.77
CA LEU A 188 -9.17 17.61 1.43
C LEU A 188 -10.57 18.23 1.42
N GLY A 189 -11.33 18.14 2.52
CA GLY A 189 -12.71 18.61 2.60
C GLY A 189 -13.74 17.72 1.89
N ILE A 190 -13.35 16.53 1.45
CA ILE A 190 -14.24 15.54 0.80
C ILE A 190 -15.02 14.73 1.84
N LYS A 191 -16.01 13.94 1.39
CA LYS A 191 -16.79 13.04 2.25
C LYS A 191 -16.52 11.57 1.96
N THR A 192 -16.38 10.76 3.01
CA THR A 192 -16.40 9.30 2.91
C THR A 192 -17.84 8.82 2.78
N VAL A 193 -18.11 8.05 1.74
CA VAL A 193 -19.45 7.54 1.43
C VAL A 193 -19.39 6.03 1.31
N CYS A 194 -20.29 5.36 2.04
CA CYS A 194 -20.46 3.91 1.92
C CYS A 194 -21.10 3.56 0.58
N LEU A 195 -20.57 2.56 -0.13
CA LEU A 195 -21.11 2.08 -1.41
C LEU A 195 -22.63 1.80 -1.36
N THR A 196 -23.12 1.23 -0.26
CA THR A 196 -24.56 0.94 -0.06
C THR A 196 -25.45 2.18 0.11
N LYS A 197 -24.85 3.36 0.27
CA LYS A 197 -25.55 4.65 0.45
C LYS A 197 -25.53 5.50 -0.81
N VAL A 198 -24.78 5.10 -1.84
CA VAL A 198 -24.81 5.77 -3.14
C VAL A 198 -26.16 5.54 -3.80
N LYS A 199 -26.72 6.62 -4.35
CA LYS A 199 -27.96 6.64 -5.11
C LYS A 199 -27.67 6.81 -6.59
N LYS A 200 -28.44 6.14 -7.44
CA LYS A 200 -28.28 6.24 -8.90
C LYS A 200 -29.51 6.85 -9.56
N ASN A 201 -29.32 7.82 -10.44
CA ASN A 201 -30.36 8.34 -11.33
C ASN A 201 -29.82 8.45 -12.76
N GLY A 202 -30.27 7.54 -13.64
CA GLY A 202 -29.69 7.39 -14.98
C GLY A 202 -28.22 7.01 -14.90
N ARG A 203 -27.34 7.83 -15.47
CA ARG A 203 -25.87 7.66 -15.41
C ARG A 203 -25.22 8.36 -14.22
N LYS A 204 -25.95 9.25 -13.54
CA LYS A 204 -25.41 10.08 -12.46
C LYS A 204 -25.55 9.39 -11.12
N LEU A 205 -24.56 9.62 -10.26
CA LEU A 205 -24.54 9.12 -8.90
C LEU A 205 -24.71 10.27 -7.91
N TYR A 206 -25.34 9.97 -6.77
CA TYR A 206 -25.62 10.93 -5.71
C TYR A 206 -25.35 10.31 -4.35
N TYR A 207 -25.11 11.15 -3.34
CA TYR A 207 -25.14 10.75 -1.95
C TYR A 207 -25.95 11.76 -1.14
N GLU A 208 -26.43 11.34 0.02
CA GLU A 208 -27.13 12.23 0.95
C GLU A 208 -26.10 13.03 1.76
N ASN A 209 -26.17 14.35 1.65
CA ASN A 209 -25.36 15.31 2.38
C ASN A 209 -26.30 16.30 3.08
N GLU A 210 -26.36 16.26 4.41
CA GLU A 210 -27.20 17.18 5.21
C GLU A 210 -28.68 17.21 4.77
N GLY A 211 -29.23 16.05 4.39
CA GLY A 211 -30.62 15.91 3.94
C GLY A 211 -30.88 16.33 2.49
N GLN A 212 -29.84 16.71 1.74
CA GLN A 212 -29.92 16.99 0.31
C GLN A 212 -29.17 15.94 -0.50
N LEU A 213 -29.65 15.65 -1.72
CA LEU A 213 -28.91 14.80 -2.65
C LEU A 213 -27.84 15.63 -3.36
N THR A 214 -26.58 15.32 -3.10
CA THR A 214 -25.42 15.95 -3.75
C THR A 214 -24.90 15.02 -4.86
N GLU A 215 -24.69 15.58 -6.05
CA GLU A 215 -24.14 14.84 -7.19
C GLU A 215 -22.67 14.45 -6.93
N ILE A 216 -22.33 13.21 -7.25
CA ILE A 216 -20.97 12.70 -7.23
C ILE A 216 -20.39 12.86 -8.63
N LYS A 217 -19.30 13.63 -8.75
CA LYS A 217 -18.58 13.84 -10.01
C LYS A 217 -17.23 13.14 -10.05
N ARG A 218 -16.60 12.97 -8.89
CA ARG A 218 -15.32 12.24 -8.77
C ARG A 218 -15.37 11.26 -7.62
N ILE A 219 -14.80 10.08 -7.84
CA ILE A 219 -14.74 9.02 -6.84
C ILE A 219 -13.29 8.70 -6.53
N TYR A 220 -12.86 9.06 -5.31
CA TYR A 220 -11.66 8.53 -4.69
C TYR A 220 -11.92 7.10 -4.22
N ASN A 221 -11.61 6.12 -5.08
CA ASN A 221 -12.03 4.73 -4.88
C ASN A 221 -11.12 3.96 -3.90
N ARG A 222 -11.74 3.39 -2.86
CA ARG A 222 -11.12 2.45 -1.93
C ARG A 222 -11.74 1.05 -1.97
N VAL A 223 -12.81 0.87 -2.75
CA VAL A 223 -13.48 -0.43 -2.89
C VAL A 223 -12.65 -1.39 -3.75
N ILE A 224 -12.61 -2.64 -3.30
CA ILE A 224 -11.94 -3.77 -3.94
C ILE A 224 -12.99 -4.84 -4.27
N PHE A 225 -12.97 -5.37 -5.51
CA PHE A 225 -13.94 -6.38 -5.97
C PHE A 225 -13.93 -7.69 -5.15
N ASP A 226 -12.77 -8.22 -4.76
CA ASP A 226 -12.69 -9.44 -3.94
C ASP A 226 -13.32 -9.28 -2.55
N GLU A 227 -13.39 -8.05 -2.02
CA GLU A 227 -14.14 -7.77 -0.79
C GLU A 227 -15.64 -7.77 -1.06
N LEU A 228 -16.09 -7.17 -2.17
CA LEU A 228 -17.50 -7.15 -2.57
C LEU A 228 -18.06 -8.58 -2.74
N ASP A 229 -17.32 -9.45 -3.42
CA ASP A 229 -17.74 -10.83 -3.72
C ASP A 229 -17.89 -11.69 -2.44
N ARG A 230 -17.27 -11.28 -1.32
CA ARG A 230 -17.35 -11.98 -0.04
C ARG A 230 -18.51 -11.53 0.85
N ILE A 231 -19.19 -10.44 0.50
CA ILE A 231 -20.30 -9.91 1.29
C ILE A 231 -21.61 -10.48 0.73
N PRO A 232 -22.23 -11.47 1.42
CA PRO A 232 -23.49 -12.04 0.95
C PRO A 232 -24.59 -10.97 0.97
N ASP A 233 -25.48 -11.04 -0.03
CA ASP A 233 -26.65 -10.16 -0.15
C ASP A 233 -26.34 -8.66 -0.13
N LEU A 234 -25.15 -8.26 -0.59
CA LEU A 234 -24.77 -6.85 -0.71
C LEU A 234 -25.72 -6.13 -1.68
N LYS A 235 -26.43 -5.11 -1.17
CA LYS A 235 -27.35 -4.28 -1.97
C LYS A 235 -26.69 -2.95 -2.31
N THR A 236 -26.50 -2.69 -3.59
CA THR A 236 -26.01 -1.42 -4.15
C THR A 236 -26.99 -0.92 -5.19
N GLU A 237 -27.07 0.41 -5.39
CA GLU A 237 -27.90 1.00 -6.46
C GLU A 237 -27.16 1.17 -7.78
N PHE A 238 -25.84 0.97 -7.79
CA PHE A 238 -25.06 0.93 -9.01
C PHE A 238 -24.04 -0.20 -8.97
N ASP A 239 -23.60 -0.60 -10.15
CA ASP A 239 -22.55 -1.57 -10.38
C ASP A 239 -21.39 -0.87 -11.08
N PHE A 240 -20.16 -1.12 -10.64
CA PHE A 240 -18.96 -0.51 -11.21
C PHE A 240 -18.81 -0.79 -12.71
N ARG A 241 -19.41 -1.87 -13.22
CA ARG A 241 -19.33 -2.27 -14.63
C ARG A 241 -20.27 -1.48 -15.54
N GLU A 242 -21.11 -0.62 -14.97
CA GLU A 242 -22.01 0.26 -15.72
C GLU A 242 -21.29 1.53 -16.21
N ASP A 243 -21.74 2.07 -17.34
CA ASP A 243 -21.26 3.36 -17.85
C ASP A 243 -21.89 4.52 -17.06
N ILE A 244 -21.19 4.94 -16.00
CA ILE A 244 -21.60 6.03 -15.09
C ILE A 244 -20.82 7.32 -15.36
N ASP A 245 -21.46 8.46 -15.10
CA ASP A 245 -20.93 9.81 -15.34
C ASP A 245 -20.10 10.32 -14.15
N VAL A 246 -18.99 9.63 -13.86
CA VAL A 246 -18.04 10.01 -12.81
C VAL A 246 -16.60 9.84 -13.29
N LYS A 247 -15.69 10.63 -12.73
CA LYS A 247 -14.25 10.41 -12.88
C LYS A 247 -13.70 9.57 -11.73
N TRP A 248 -13.09 8.44 -12.05
CA TRP A 248 -12.46 7.55 -11.07
C TRP A 248 -11.04 7.99 -10.71
N ILE A 249 -10.73 8.00 -9.42
CA ILE A 249 -9.42 8.30 -8.84
C ILE A 249 -9.08 7.22 -7.79
N THR A 250 -8.31 6.18 -8.02
CA THR A 250 -7.91 5.68 -9.33
C THR A 250 -8.98 4.78 -9.94
N HIS A 251 -8.92 4.60 -11.26
CA HIS A 251 -9.84 3.71 -11.98
C HIS A 251 -9.73 2.25 -11.46
N PRO A 252 -10.84 1.57 -11.14
CA PRO A 252 -10.80 0.25 -10.47
C PRO A 252 -9.98 -0.82 -11.21
N ASN A 253 -9.93 -0.79 -12.54
CA ASN A 253 -9.11 -1.73 -13.31
C ASN A 253 -7.61 -1.69 -12.95
N TRP A 254 -7.09 -0.54 -12.52
CA TRP A 254 -5.67 -0.40 -12.18
C TRP A 254 -5.25 -1.27 -11.00
N PHE A 255 -6.19 -1.58 -10.11
CA PHE A 255 -5.99 -2.51 -9.03
C PHE A 255 -5.45 -3.87 -9.54
N PHE A 256 -5.96 -4.33 -10.69
CA PHE A 256 -5.55 -5.60 -11.30
C PHE A 256 -4.32 -5.45 -12.21
N LYS A 257 -4.21 -4.32 -12.93
CA LYS A 257 -3.10 -4.04 -13.86
C LYS A 257 -1.76 -3.90 -13.14
N ILE A 258 -1.72 -3.10 -12.09
CA ILE A 258 -0.56 -2.96 -11.21
C ILE A 258 -0.76 -3.95 -10.07
N SER A 259 -0.31 -5.19 -10.27
CA SER A 259 -0.46 -6.26 -9.29
C SER A 259 0.67 -7.29 -9.40
N LYS A 260 0.52 -8.41 -8.69
CA LYS A 260 1.41 -9.58 -8.77
C LYS A 260 1.57 -10.10 -10.20
N PHE A 261 0.60 -9.82 -11.09
CA PHE A 261 0.65 -10.16 -12.52
C PHE A 261 1.90 -9.63 -13.20
N LEU A 262 2.42 -8.46 -12.78
CA LEU A 262 3.60 -7.86 -13.39
C LEU A 262 4.92 -8.48 -12.93
N LEU A 263 4.94 -9.21 -11.81
CA LEU A 263 6.20 -9.69 -11.22
C LEU A 263 7.02 -10.60 -12.17
N PRO A 264 6.43 -11.55 -12.92
CA PRO A 264 7.16 -12.33 -13.92
C PRO A 264 7.68 -11.51 -15.12
N LEU A 265 7.13 -10.32 -15.37
CA LEU A 265 7.47 -9.47 -16.51
C LEU A 265 8.61 -8.48 -16.19
N LEU A 266 8.94 -8.30 -14.91
CA LEU A 266 9.91 -7.31 -14.45
C LEU A 266 11.31 -7.90 -14.32
N GLN A 267 12.30 -7.13 -14.74
CA GLN A 267 13.72 -7.49 -14.65
C GLN A 267 14.52 -6.39 -13.96
N HIS A 268 15.12 -6.72 -12.83
CA HIS A 268 16.05 -5.86 -12.12
C HIS A 268 16.82 -6.70 -11.07
N GLN A 269 18.01 -6.27 -10.66
CA GLN A 269 18.79 -6.98 -9.62
C GLN A 269 18.04 -7.10 -8.26
N PHE A 270 17.15 -6.16 -7.99
CA PHE A 270 16.30 -6.12 -6.79
C PHE A 270 14.88 -6.64 -7.03
N VAL A 271 14.65 -7.34 -8.15
CA VAL A 271 13.39 -8.02 -8.46
C VAL A 271 13.65 -9.53 -8.42
N PRO A 272 13.15 -10.25 -7.41
CA PRO A 272 13.29 -11.69 -7.36
C PRO A 272 12.66 -12.34 -8.59
N LYS A 273 13.40 -13.29 -9.18
CA LYS A 273 12.94 -14.05 -10.34
C LYS A 273 11.56 -14.65 -10.08
N SER A 274 10.63 -14.41 -11.00
CA SER A 274 9.23 -14.83 -10.86
C SER A 274 8.76 -15.51 -12.14
N TYR A 275 7.79 -16.42 -12.00
CA TYR A 275 7.15 -17.12 -13.11
C TYR A 275 5.65 -17.18 -12.87
N PHE A 276 4.86 -17.24 -13.94
CA PHE A 276 3.51 -17.78 -13.82
C PHE A 276 3.58 -19.27 -13.49
N LEU A 277 2.67 -19.78 -12.66
CA LEU A 277 2.72 -21.18 -12.20
C LEU A 277 2.64 -22.16 -13.38
N HIS A 278 1.82 -21.85 -14.40
CA HIS A 278 1.72 -22.67 -15.62
C HIS A 278 2.95 -22.62 -16.53
N GLU A 279 3.88 -21.69 -16.30
CA GLU A 279 5.13 -21.52 -17.05
C GLU A 279 6.37 -21.86 -16.20
N PHE A 280 6.18 -22.48 -15.02
CA PHE A 280 7.29 -22.76 -14.12
C PHE A 280 8.26 -23.80 -14.72
N PRO A 281 9.55 -23.46 -14.92
CA PRO A 281 10.49 -24.36 -15.60
C PRO A 281 10.87 -25.58 -14.76
N GLU A 282 11.00 -26.75 -15.39
CA GLU A 282 11.45 -27.99 -14.73
C GLU A 282 12.87 -27.88 -14.13
N THR A 283 13.68 -26.94 -14.60
CA THR A 283 15.04 -26.68 -14.09
C THR A 283 15.06 -25.94 -12.75
N GLU A 284 13.93 -25.37 -12.33
CA GLU A 284 13.81 -24.65 -11.06
C GLU A 284 13.26 -25.57 -9.97
N ASP A 285 13.66 -25.33 -8.72
CA ASP A 285 13.23 -26.12 -7.56
C ASP A 285 12.23 -25.32 -6.73
N LEU A 286 11.00 -25.84 -6.59
CA LEU A 286 9.89 -25.22 -5.86
C LEU A 286 10.27 -24.79 -4.44
N LYS A 287 11.19 -25.49 -3.77
CA LYS A 287 11.60 -25.14 -2.40
C LYS A 287 12.20 -23.73 -2.29
N ASN A 288 12.72 -23.21 -3.40
CA ASN A 288 13.34 -21.88 -3.51
C ASN A 288 12.33 -20.79 -3.85
N PHE A 289 11.04 -21.11 -3.99
CA PHE A 289 9.99 -20.18 -4.41
C PHE A 289 8.86 -20.10 -3.39
N VAL A 290 8.13 -19.01 -3.45
CA VAL A 290 6.88 -18.75 -2.74
C VAL A 290 5.77 -18.71 -3.78
N LEU A 291 4.70 -19.45 -3.54
CA LEU A 291 3.51 -19.46 -4.39
C LEU A 291 2.57 -18.34 -3.94
N LYS A 292 2.13 -17.50 -4.88
CA LYS A 292 1.21 -16.39 -4.62
C LYS A 292 0.06 -16.41 -5.64
N PRO A 293 -1.21 -16.42 -5.19
CA PRO A 293 -2.34 -16.12 -6.07
C PRO A 293 -2.27 -14.66 -6.55
N LEU A 294 -2.70 -14.41 -7.80
CA LEU A 294 -2.66 -13.08 -8.41
C LEU A 294 -3.62 -12.09 -7.74
N PHE A 295 -4.85 -12.53 -7.46
CA PHE A 295 -5.95 -11.69 -7.00
C PHE A 295 -6.24 -11.83 -5.51
N SER A 296 -5.23 -12.14 -4.69
CA SER A 296 -5.37 -12.17 -3.24
C SER A 296 -4.73 -10.97 -2.54
N PHE A 297 -5.27 -10.66 -1.36
CA PHE A 297 -5.01 -9.44 -0.62
C PHE A 297 -4.39 -9.74 0.73
N ALA A 298 -3.59 -8.80 1.23
CA ALA A 298 -2.96 -8.87 2.56
C ALA A 298 -2.29 -10.23 2.82
N GLY A 299 -1.57 -10.78 1.84
CA GLY A 299 -0.87 -12.06 1.96
C GLY A 299 -1.77 -13.31 2.07
N SER A 300 -3.09 -13.19 1.91
CA SER A 300 -4.01 -14.33 1.89
C SER A 300 -3.64 -15.30 0.76
N GLY A 301 -3.65 -16.60 1.04
CA GLY A 301 -3.32 -17.65 0.06
C GLY A 301 -1.84 -17.74 -0.33
N VAL A 302 -0.94 -16.95 0.27
CA VAL A 302 0.50 -17.08 0.04
C VAL A 302 1.01 -18.35 0.72
N ASN A 303 1.65 -19.23 -0.06
CA ASN A 303 2.32 -20.41 0.46
C ASN A 303 3.83 -20.26 0.37
N LEU A 304 4.47 -20.13 1.53
CA LEU A 304 5.92 -19.98 1.65
C LEU A 304 6.70 -21.25 1.31
N ASN A 305 6.08 -22.43 1.34
CA ASN A 305 6.74 -23.70 1.07
C ASN A 305 5.85 -24.54 0.15
N PRO A 306 5.67 -24.10 -1.12
CA PRO A 306 4.89 -24.85 -2.07
C PRO A 306 5.56 -26.20 -2.36
N THR A 307 4.74 -27.24 -2.48
CA THR A 307 5.18 -28.57 -2.92
C THR A 307 4.50 -28.91 -4.24
N LYS A 308 5.01 -29.94 -4.92
CA LYS A 308 4.44 -30.38 -6.19
C LYS A 308 2.98 -30.81 -6.03
N GLU A 309 2.68 -31.51 -4.94
CA GLU A 309 1.32 -31.96 -4.60
C GLU A 309 0.38 -30.77 -4.48
N ILE A 310 0.79 -29.69 -3.82
CA ILE A 310 -0.02 -28.48 -3.69
C ILE A 310 -0.25 -27.83 -5.06
N THR A 311 0.82 -27.64 -5.84
CA THR A 311 0.71 -26.98 -7.14
C THR A 311 -0.09 -27.79 -8.16
N ASP A 312 -0.12 -29.11 -8.05
CA ASP A 312 -0.86 -29.99 -8.96
C ASP A 312 -2.37 -30.01 -8.65
N THR A 313 -2.78 -29.65 -7.43
CA THR A 313 -4.21 -29.50 -7.08
C THR A 313 -4.84 -28.19 -7.55
N ILE A 314 -4.04 -27.22 -8.01
CA ILE A 314 -4.53 -25.94 -8.49
C ILE A 314 -4.99 -26.10 -9.94
N GLU A 315 -6.31 -25.97 -10.16
CA GLU A 315 -6.90 -26.04 -11.50
C GLU A 315 -6.52 -24.81 -12.35
N ASP A 316 -6.66 -23.61 -11.77
CA ASP A 316 -6.47 -22.34 -12.48
C ASP A 316 -5.03 -21.80 -12.34
N LYS A 317 -4.06 -22.57 -12.86
CA LYS A 317 -2.62 -22.26 -12.71
C LYS A 317 -2.19 -20.92 -13.33
N GLN A 318 -2.96 -20.35 -14.24
CA GLN A 318 -2.69 -19.03 -14.84
C GLN A 318 -2.86 -17.89 -13.82
N ASN A 319 -3.66 -18.08 -12.77
CA ASN A 319 -3.93 -17.08 -11.74
C ASN A 319 -3.02 -17.19 -10.51
N TYR A 320 -1.85 -17.82 -10.69
CA TYR A 320 -0.82 -17.96 -9.67
C TYR A 320 0.56 -17.65 -10.24
N ILE A 321 1.43 -17.12 -9.38
CA ILE A 321 2.85 -16.94 -9.66
C ILE A 321 3.71 -17.65 -8.62
N LEU A 322 4.92 -18.02 -9.02
CA LEU A 322 5.99 -18.45 -8.15
C LEU A 322 7.08 -17.37 -8.16
N GLN A 323 7.38 -16.79 -7.00
CA GLN A 323 8.46 -15.81 -6.84
C GLN A 323 9.59 -16.39 -6.00
N ARG A 324 10.84 -16.19 -6.41
CA ARG A 324 12.01 -16.66 -5.67
C ARG A 324 12.01 -16.09 -4.25
N LYS A 325 12.29 -16.96 -3.27
CA LYS A 325 12.43 -16.59 -1.86
C LYS A 325 13.54 -15.56 -1.67
N VAL A 326 13.30 -14.66 -0.74
CA VAL A 326 14.25 -13.65 -0.27
C VAL A 326 14.52 -13.85 1.21
N GLU A 327 15.70 -13.43 1.66
CA GLU A 327 16.08 -13.53 3.07
C GLU A 327 16.00 -12.16 3.75
N TYR A 328 14.90 -11.95 4.49
CA TYR A 328 14.71 -10.75 5.29
C TYR A 328 15.80 -10.58 6.36
N ALA A 329 16.38 -9.40 6.41
CA ALA A 329 17.46 -9.06 7.33
C ALA A 329 16.89 -8.70 8.71
N PRO A 330 17.23 -9.45 9.79
CA PRO A 330 16.81 -9.12 11.15
C PRO A 330 17.74 -8.05 11.73
N ILE A 331 17.53 -6.78 11.36
CA ILE A 331 18.48 -5.68 11.66
C ILE A 331 17.92 -4.60 12.57
N PHE A 332 16.68 -4.71 13.05
CA PHE A 332 16.07 -3.69 13.90
C PHE A 332 16.06 -4.17 15.35
N GLU A 333 17.16 -3.90 16.07
CA GLU A 333 17.45 -4.41 17.43
C GLU A 333 16.74 -3.67 18.55
N ASP A 334 15.82 -4.40 19.18
CA ASP A 334 15.11 -4.29 20.45
C ASP A 334 15.64 -3.38 21.57
N ILE A 335 14.80 -2.78 22.43
CA ILE A 335 15.28 -2.40 23.78
C ILE A 335 15.59 -3.61 24.68
N ASN A 336 15.13 -4.81 24.30
CA ASN A 336 15.42 -6.09 24.97
C ASN A 336 16.45 -6.93 24.20
N GLY A 337 17.04 -6.41 23.12
CA GLY A 337 18.03 -7.13 22.29
C GLY A 337 17.45 -8.10 21.25
N ASP A 338 16.13 -8.13 21.06
CA ASP A 338 15.49 -8.91 20.00
C ASP A 338 15.50 -8.19 18.65
N PHE A 339 15.51 -8.90 17.52
CA PHE A 339 15.55 -8.26 16.21
C PHE A 339 14.24 -8.39 15.43
N SER A 340 13.74 -7.27 14.95
CA SER A 340 12.67 -7.24 13.94
C SER A 340 13.24 -7.24 12.52
N LYS A 341 12.43 -7.75 11.59
CA LYS A 341 12.56 -7.62 10.14
C LYS A 341 11.56 -6.58 9.65
N ALA A 342 11.75 -6.05 8.45
CA ALA A 342 10.78 -5.12 7.90
C ALA A 342 10.65 -5.15 6.37
N GLU A 343 9.49 -4.66 5.93
CA GLU A 343 9.21 -4.22 4.57
C GLU A 343 9.04 -2.71 4.55
N ILE A 344 9.30 -2.09 3.41
CA ILE A 344 9.01 -0.70 3.11
C ILE A 344 8.16 -0.61 1.84
N ARG A 345 6.99 0.01 1.97
CA ARG A 345 6.09 0.40 0.89
C ARG A 345 6.35 1.86 0.54
N LEU A 346 6.66 2.11 -0.71
CA LEU A 346 6.78 3.46 -1.25
C LEU A 346 5.42 3.89 -1.82
N LEU A 347 4.94 5.06 -1.42
CA LEU A 347 3.61 5.57 -1.76
C LEU A 347 3.73 6.67 -2.82
N TYR A 348 3.41 6.35 -4.07
CA TYR A 348 3.48 7.31 -5.17
C TYR A 348 2.10 7.81 -5.58
N ILE A 349 2.06 9.03 -6.09
CA ILE A 349 0.96 9.51 -6.93
C ILE A 349 1.43 9.69 -8.37
N TRP A 350 0.53 9.63 -9.33
CA TRP A 350 0.84 9.88 -10.72
C TRP A 350 -0.15 10.89 -11.33
N PRO A 351 0.21 12.18 -11.31
CA PRO A 351 -0.61 13.21 -11.94
C PRO A 351 -0.83 12.93 -13.42
N GLU A 352 -2.03 13.22 -13.93
CA GLU A 352 -2.41 12.95 -15.32
C GLU A 352 -1.52 13.69 -16.33
N ASN A 353 -1.00 14.86 -15.96
CA ASN A 353 -0.12 15.66 -16.80
C ASN A 353 1.38 15.37 -16.57
N SER A 354 1.71 14.36 -15.76
CA SER A 354 3.10 13.98 -15.47
C SER A 354 3.51 12.72 -16.22
N ASP A 355 4.72 12.74 -16.76
CA ASP A 355 5.35 11.57 -17.37
C ASP A 355 5.74 10.49 -16.34
N ARG A 356 5.91 10.89 -15.08
CA ARG A 356 6.38 10.01 -14.00
C ARG A 356 5.57 10.20 -12.71
N PRO A 357 5.45 9.13 -11.89
CA PRO A 357 4.90 9.25 -10.57
C PRO A 357 5.86 9.98 -9.62
N VAL A 358 5.30 10.63 -8.60
CA VAL A 358 5.98 11.37 -7.54
C VAL A 358 5.88 10.56 -6.24
N LEU A 359 7.01 10.33 -5.58
CA LEU A 359 7.05 9.66 -4.27
C LEU A 359 6.52 10.64 -3.22
N MET A 360 5.42 10.29 -2.57
CA MET A 360 4.78 11.14 -1.55
C MET A 360 5.27 10.81 -0.16
N GLU A 361 5.20 9.53 0.20
CA GLU A 361 5.49 9.05 1.54
C GLU A 361 6.02 7.61 1.48
N ASN A 362 6.44 7.09 2.62
CA ASN A 362 6.72 5.68 2.80
C ASN A 362 5.92 5.11 3.97
N LEU A 363 5.73 3.80 3.95
CA LEU A 363 5.12 3.02 5.01
C LEU A 363 6.02 1.83 5.27
N ALA A 364 6.54 1.71 6.49
CA ALA A 364 7.27 0.53 6.90
C ALA A 364 6.34 -0.45 7.64
N ARG A 365 6.61 -1.75 7.53
CA ARG A 365 5.94 -2.78 8.32
C ARG A 365 6.99 -3.64 8.98
N MET A 366 6.98 -3.67 10.32
CA MET A 366 7.92 -4.47 11.10
C MET A 366 7.28 -5.77 11.58
N THR A 367 8.06 -6.84 11.65
CA THR A 367 7.62 -8.12 12.23
C THR A 367 8.80 -8.89 12.82
N LYS A 368 8.50 -9.72 13.82
CA LYS A 368 9.40 -10.78 14.30
C LYS A 368 9.05 -12.16 13.73
N ALA A 369 7.96 -12.26 12.95
CA ALA A 369 7.51 -13.49 12.32
C ALA A 369 8.22 -13.74 10.98
N ALA A 370 7.98 -14.91 10.39
CA ALA A 370 8.47 -15.25 9.06
C ALA A 370 7.69 -14.52 7.94
N MET A 371 6.44 -14.11 8.19
CA MET A 371 5.62 -13.30 7.28
C MET A 371 5.28 -11.94 7.88
N VAL A 372 5.37 -10.90 7.06
CA VAL A 372 4.92 -9.54 7.41
C VAL A 372 3.41 -9.43 7.15
N ASN A 373 2.59 -9.96 8.04
CA ASN A 373 1.14 -9.76 7.99
C ASN A 373 0.59 -9.45 9.39
N VAL A 374 -0.53 -8.73 9.44
CA VAL A 374 -1.10 -8.13 10.67
C VAL A 374 -1.46 -9.20 11.72
N ASP A 375 -1.76 -10.43 11.29
CA ASP A 375 -2.37 -11.46 12.13
C ASP A 375 -1.38 -12.46 12.79
N PHE A 376 -0.06 -12.38 12.52
CA PHE A 376 0.93 -13.38 12.99
C PHE A 376 1.94 -12.93 14.06
N ASN A 377 1.79 -11.72 14.61
CA ASN A 377 2.74 -11.24 15.62
C ASN A 377 2.41 -11.77 17.04
N LYS A 378 3.45 -12.10 17.83
CA LYS A 378 3.30 -12.44 19.26
C LYS A 378 2.74 -11.22 20.01
N LYS A 379 1.78 -11.46 20.93
CA LYS A 379 1.03 -10.41 21.64
C LYS A 379 1.92 -9.42 22.41
N ASP A 380 3.05 -9.88 22.94
CA ASP A 380 3.94 -9.07 23.78
C ASP A 380 5.19 -8.56 23.04
N ALA A 381 5.30 -8.76 21.73
CA ALA A 381 6.43 -8.26 20.96
C ALA A 381 6.31 -6.75 20.69
N ILE A 382 7.43 -6.04 20.82
CA ILE A 382 7.58 -4.64 20.41
C ILE A 382 8.26 -4.54 19.05
N TRP A 383 8.11 -3.39 18.41
CA TRP A 383 8.61 -3.06 17.07
C TRP A 383 8.09 -3.97 16.00
N ILE A 384 6.77 -4.05 16.00
CA ILE A 384 5.96 -4.83 15.08
C ILE A 384 4.80 -3.96 14.60
N GLY A 385 4.29 -4.22 13.41
CA GLY A 385 3.18 -3.48 12.83
C GLY A 385 3.63 -2.30 11.96
N SER A 386 2.69 -1.39 11.69
CA SER A 386 2.89 -0.24 10.80
C SER A 386 3.84 0.78 11.42
N SER A 387 4.75 1.30 10.60
CA SER A 387 5.81 2.22 10.98
C SER A 387 6.12 3.18 9.82
N ASN A 388 7.07 4.10 10.03
CA ASN A 388 7.63 5.00 9.04
C ASN A 388 9.17 4.79 8.96
N ALA A 389 9.77 4.98 7.80
CA ALA A 389 11.21 4.94 7.60
C ALA A 389 11.79 6.34 7.37
N PHE A 390 12.82 6.67 8.15
CA PHE A 390 13.65 7.85 8.00
C PHE A 390 14.98 7.47 7.33
N PHE A 391 15.48 8.38 6.49
CA PHE A 391 16.72 8.18 5.73
C PHE A 391 17.76 9.25 6.08
N ALA A 392 18.99 8.83 6.36
CA ALA A 392 20.09 9.75 6.67
C ALA A 392 21.42 9.25 6.10
N GLU A 393 22.43 10.12 6.12
CA GLU A 393 23.83 9.72 5.96
C GLU A 393 24.27 8.88 7.16
N GLU A 394 25.28 8.02 6.98
CA GLU A 394 25.75 7.08 8.03
C GLU A 394 26.28 7.73 9.32
#